data_AF-A0AAU5WV59-F1
#
_entry.id   AF-A0AAU5WV59-F1
#
_cell.length_a   1.000
_cell.length_b   1.000
_cell.length_c   1.000
_cell.angle_alpha   90.00
_cell.angle_beta   90.00
_cell.angle_gamma   90.00
#
_symmetry.space_group_name_H-M   'P 1'
#
loop_
_entity.id
_entity.type
_entity.pdbx_description
1 polymer ?
#
loop_
_entity_poly.entity_id
_entity_poly.type
_entity_poly.pdbx_seq_one_letter_code
_entity_poly.pdbx_strand_id
1 'polypeptide(L)'
;MNVPPTMLPPPNAVWEALTGPHAHLAERNERAARYQRDVAPFAALASDHGRPPGPDARAWADLAELVGPGGTAPLAGVANPPPEGWRIVTYASGVQFVGTSVEGRPDPEAEPLGLDDLPDMLDLIARTRPGPFLPRTIEMGRYLGIRRNGTLVAMAGERVRVPGWAEISAVCTDAPHRGAGLATRLVLAVVAGMRHRDELPFLHVVTANGPAIRLYESLGFTRSRRLDFIVVTPPGAQAVPNVAAGAAVNRTGVRPPRTPTDPPGR
;
A
#
# COMPACT_ATOMS: atom_id res chain seq x y z
N MET A 1 20.64 -2.67 -14.29
CA MET A 1 21.60 -2.11 -13.32
C MET A 1 21.01 -2.26 -11.93
N ASN A 2 21.75 -2.91 -11.02
CA ASN A 2 21.32 -3.08 -9.62
C ASN A 2 21.36 -1.73 -8.90
N VAL A 3 20.24 -1.33 -8.31
CA VAL A 3 20.18 -0.20 -7.38
C VAL A 3 21.00 -0.58 -6.13
N PRO A 4 21.97 0.23 -5.68
CA PRO A 4 22.74 -0.08 -4.48
C PRO A 4 21.82 -0.22 -3.25
N PRO A 5 22.10 -1.16 -2.33
CA PRO A 5 21.21 -1.54 -1.24
C PRO A 5 20.89 -0.42 -0.22
N THR A 6 21.67 0.67 -0.21
CA THR A 6 21.41 1.88 0.60
C THR A 6 20.37 2.83 0.01
N MET A 7 19.85 2.57 -1.20
CA MET A 7 18.91 3.45 -1.90
C MET A 7 17.56 2.75 -2.16
N LEU A 8 17.14 1.87 -1.26
CA LEU A 8 15.81 1.25 -1.31
C LEU A 8 14.98 1.67 -0.10
N PRO A 9 13.65 1.77 -0.22
CA PRO A 9 12.80 1.96 0.94
C PRO A 9 12.95 0.76 1.90
N PRO A 10 12.71 0.96 3.21
CA PRO A 10 12.74 -0.12 4.18
C PRO A 10 11.78 -1.25 3.77
N PRO A 11 12.15 -2.53 3.95
CA PRO A 11 11.29 -3.67 3.62
C PRO A 11 9.95 -3.63 4.36
N ASN A 12 9.94 -3.11 5.59
CA ASN A 12 8.76 -2.99 6.44
C ASN A 12 8.27 -1.53 6.50
N ALA A 13 8.02 -0.92 5.33
CA ALA A 13 7.68 0.49 5.24
C ALA A 13 6.43 0.89 6.05
N VAL A 14 5.46 -0.01 6.23
CA VAL A 14 4.26 0.26 7.05
C VAL A 14 4.63 0.39 8.53
N TRP A 15 5.48 -0.50 9.06
CA TRP A 15 5.98 -0.38 10.43
C TRP A 15 6.75 0.93 10.61
N GLU A 16 7.73 1.20 9.76
CA GLU A 16 8.56 2.42 9.82
C GLU A 16 7.73 3.71 9.71
N ALA A 17 6.66 3.70 8.92
CA ALA A 17 5.73 4.83 8.84
C ALA A 17 4.98 5.00 10.17
N LEU A 18 4.36 3.94 10.67
CA LEU A 18 3.56 3.95 11.91
C LEU A 18 4.41 4.21 13.17
N THR A 19 5.71 3.95 13.11
CA THR A 19 6.65 4.26 14.19
C THR A 19 7.43 5.56 14.00
N GLY A 20 7.28 6.21 12.85
CA GLY A 20 7.94 7.45 12.49
C GLY A 20 6.93 8.50 11.98
N PRO A 21 7.00 8.93 10.70
CA PRO A 21 6.21 10.06 10.19
C PRO A 21 4.70 9.97 10.41
N HIS A 22 4.13 8.76 10.46
CA HIS A 22 2.70 8.50 10.65
C HIS A 22 2.33 8.08 12.07
N ALA A 23 3.20 8.31 13.08
CA ALA A 23 2.89 7.95 14.47
C ALA A 23 1.57 8.57 14.98
N HIS A 24 1.21 9.76 14.48
CA HIS A 24 -0.06 10.44 14.82
C HIS A 24 -1.31 9.78 14.20
N LEU A 25 -1.14 8.89 13.22
CA LEU A 25 -2.21 8.12 12.56
C LEU A 25 -2.27 6.66 13.04
N ALA A 26 -1.41 6.29 14.01
CA ALA A 26 -1.19 4.91 14.42
C ALA A 26 -1.98 4.54 15.68
N GLU A 27 -2.44 3.30 15.72
CA GLU A 27 -2.81 2.56 16.93
C GLU A 27 -1.72 1.49 17.15
N ARG A 28 -1.07 1.48 18.32
CA ARG A 28 0.17 0.71 18.53
C ARG A 28 0.23 0.02 19.88
N ASN A 29 0.80 -1.19 19.83
CA ASN A 29 1.37 -1.93 20.96
C ASN A 29 2.91 -1.97 20.81
N GLU A 30 3.59 -2.77 21.63
CA GLU A 30 5.05 -2.88 21.60
C GLU A 30 5.57 -3.44 20.27
N ARG A 31 4.95 -4.51 19.76
CA ARG A 31 5.43 -5.28 18.60
C ARG A 31 4.46 -5.31 17.42
N ALA A 32 3.34 -4.60 17.49
CA ALA A 32 2.39 -4.45 16.39
C ALA A 32 1.86 -3.02 16.30
N ALA A 33 1.53 -2.62 15.07
CA ALA A 33 0.99 -1.31 14.75
C ALA A 33 -0.08 -1.44 13.67
N ARG A 34 -1.09 -0.59 13.70
CA ARG A 34 -2.01 -0.39 12.58
C ARG A 34 -2.36 1.07 12.39
N TYR A 35 -2.81 1.43 11.20
CA TYR A 35 -3.47 2.72 11.01
C TYR A 35 -4.81 2.74 11.75
N GLN A 36 -5.25 3.95 12.14
CA GLN A 36 -6.63 4.19 12.58
C GLN A 36 -7.62 3.70 11.51
N ARG A 37 -8.75 3.14 11.95
CA ARG A 37 -9.68 2.37 11.08
C ARG A 37 -10.28 3.18 9.94
N ASP A 38 -10.38 4.49 10.12
CA ASP A 38 -10.90 5.46 9.16
C ASP A 38 -9.81 6.10 8.28
N VAL A 39 -8.52 5.85 8.58
CA VAL A 39 -7.36 6.33 7.82
C VAL A 39 -6.94 5.31 6.77
N ALA A 40 -6.58 4.09 7.18
CA ALA A 40 -6.18 3.02 6.26
C ALA A 40 -6.32 1.65 6.94
N PRO A 41 -6.50 0.55 6.19
CA PRO A 41 -6.70 -0.75 6.81
C PRO A 41 -5.36 -1.42 7.21
N PHE A 42 -4.22 -0.90 6.78
CA PHE A 42 -2.93 -1.61 6.90
C PHE A 42 -2.46 -1.74 8.34
N ALA A 43 -1.86 -2.90 8.62
CA ALA A 43 -1.13 -3.16 9.85
C ALA A 43 0.31 -3.58 9.53
N ALA A 44 1.15 -3.58 10.55
CA ALA A 44 2.50 -4.09 10.49
C ALA A 44 2.91 -4.73 11.82
N LEU A 45 3.77 -5.72 11.70
CA LEU A 45 4.46 -6.34 12.82
C LEU A 45 5.85 -5.70 12.93
N ALA A 46 6.39 -5.63 14.14
CA ALA A 46 7.75 -5.17 14.36
C ALA A 46 8.75 -5.99 13.55
N SER A 47 9.73 -5.29 12.98
CA SER A 47 10.89 -5.88 12.33
C SER A 47 12.13 -5.62 13.15
N ASP A 48 12.83 -6.67 13.60
CA ASP A 48 14.16 -6.51 14.18
C ASP A 48 15.13 -6.04 13.08
N HIS A 49 15.70 -4.86 13.27
CA HIS A 49 16.81 -4.32 12.46
C HIS A 49 16.58 -4.36 10.94
N GLY A 50 15.38 -4.01 10.47
CA GLY A 50 15.09 -3.95 9.03
C GLY A 50 14.96 -5.31 8.33
N ARG A 51 14.81 -6.41 9.08
CA ARG A 51 14.45 -7.73 8.52
C ARG A 51 12.92 -7.87 8.44
N PRO A 52 12.33 -8.55 7.44
CA PRO A 52 10.90 -8.87 7.44
C PRO A 52 10.46 -9.51 8.76
N PRO A 53 9.22 -9.26 9.24
CA PRO A 53 8.75 -9.81 10.50
C PRO A 53 8.82 -11.34 10.50
N GLY A 54 9.47 -11.87 11.53
CA GLY A 54 9.59 -13.30 11.79
C GLY A 54 8.29 -13.90 12.36
N PRO A 55 8.27 -15.21 12.67
CA PRO A 55 7.17 -15.85 13.39
C PRO A 55 7.20 -15.50 14.88
N ASP A 56 7.35 -14.22 15.23
CA ASP A 56 7.38 -13.77 16.61
C ASP A 56 5.97 -13.81 17.21
N ALA A 57 5.72 -14.83 18.03
CA ALA A 57 4.42 -15.05 18.68
C ALA A 57 3.93 -13.82 19.45
N ARG A 58 4.83 -12.99 20.00
CA ARG A 58 4.45 -11.76 20.71
C ARG A 58 3.92 -10.70 19.76
N ALA A 59 4.58 -10.49 18.62
CA ALA A 59 4.11 -9.55 17.60
C ALA A 59 2.71 -9.94 17.08
N TRP A 60 2.46 -11.23 16.89
CA TRP A 60 1.15 -11.71 16.49
C TRP A 60 0.09 -11.59 17.60
N ALA A 61 0.45 -11.77 18.88
CA ALA A 61 -0.44 -11.53 19.99
C ALA A 61 -0.84 -10.05 20.10
N ASP A 62 0.13 -9.14 20.00
CA ASP A 62 -0.11 -7.69 19.97
C ASP A 62 -1.01 -7.30 18.79
N LEU A 63 -0.80 -7.90 17.61
CA LEU A 63 -1.66 -7.67 16.46
C LEU A 63 -3.09 -8.18 16.70
N ALA A 64 -3.26 -9.32 17.36
CA ALA A 64 -4.59 -9.85 17.69
C ALA A 64 -5.38 -8.88 18.58
N GLU A 65 -4.72 -8.28 19.57
CA GLU A 65 -5.32 -7.28 20.45
C GLU A 65 -5.76 -6.02 19.68
N LEU A 66 -4.87 -5.47 18.85
CA LEU A 66 -5.18 -4.28 18.05
C LEU A 66 -6.33 -4.50 17.05
N VAL A 67 -6.36 -5.68 16.42
CA VAL A 67 -7.36 -6.03 15.39
C VAL A 67 -8.69 -6.41 16.03
N GLY A 68 -8.66 -7.07 17.19
CA GLY A 68 -9.82 -7.59 17.90
C GLY A 68 -10.45 -8.82 17.22
N PRO A 69 -11.35 -9.54 17.92
CA PRO A 69 -12.05 -10.70 17.38
C PRO A 69 -12.84 -10.35 16.12
N GLY A 70 -12.72 -11.17 15.06
CA GLY A 70 -13.44 -10.94 13.79
C GLY A 70 -12.83 -9.86 12.89
N GLY A 71 -11.85 -9.10 13.38
CA GLY A 71 -11.16 -8.09 12.58
C GLY A 71 -10.22 -8.70 11.53
N THR A 72 -9.73 -7.84 10.64
CA THR A 72 -8.76 -8.22 9.61
C THR A 72 -7.57 -7.27 9.60
N ALA A 73 -6.37 -7.81 9.37
CA ALA A 73 -5.14 -7.05 9.16
C ALA A 73 -4.54 -7.36 7.78
N PRO A 74 -4.63 -6.42 6.83
CA PRO A 74 -3.77 -6.38 5.66
C PRO A 74 -2.31 -6.11 6.05
N LEU A 75 -1.43 -7.02 5.68
CA LEU A 75 0.02 -6.96 5.90
C LEU A 75 0.75 -7.04 4.55
N ALA A 76 1.88 -6.35 4.44
CA ALA A 76 2.74 -6.37 3.26
C ALA A 76 4.12 -6.94 3.63
N GLY A 77 4.64 -7.89 2.84
CA GLY A 77 6.02 -8.36 2.98
C GLY A 77 6.30 -9.24 4.20
N VAL A 78 5.31 -10.00 4.68
CA VAL A 78 5.49 -10.96 5.77
C VAL A 78 6.18 -12.22 5.22
N ALA A 79 7.38 -12.52 5.70
CA ALA A 79 8.21 -13.60 5.15
C ALA A 79 7.81 -15.01 5.61
N ASN A 80 6.95 -15.12 6.62
CA ASN A 80 6.55 -16.39 7.23
C ASN A 80 5.02 -16.51 7.25
N PRO A 81 4.50 -17.74 7.17
CA PRO A 81 3.07 -17.95 7.37
C PRO A 81 2.65 -17.43 8.76
N PRO A 82 1.42 -16.92 8.91
CA PRO A 82 0.87 -16.60 10.23
C PRO A 82 0.95 -17.82 11.17
N PRO A 83 1.08 -17.62 12.49
CA PRO A 83 1.09 -18.70 13.46
C PRO A 83 -0.25 -19.45 13.48
N GLU A 84 -0.26 -20.61 14.13
CA GLU A 84 -1.45 -21.45 14.23
C GLU A 84 -2.67 -20.67 14.75
N GLY A 85 -3.84 -20.97 14.18
CA GLY A 85 -5.11 -20.31 14.50
C GLY A 85 -5.38 -19.02 13.72
N TRP A 86 -4.37 -18.37 13.16
CA TRP A 86 -4.59 -17.27 12.21
C TRP A 86 -4.98 -17.80 10.84
N ARG A 87 -5.91 -17.10 10.18
CA ARG A 87 -6.35 -17.46 8.83
C ARG A 87 -6.01 -16.36 7.84
N ILE A 88 -5.34 -16.73 6.75
CA ILE A 88 -5.20 -15.89 5.57
C ILE A 88 -6.56 -15.88 4.85
N VAL A 89 -7.19 -14.71 4.76
CA VAL A 89 -8.49 -14.53 4.08
C VAL A 89 -8.32 -14.03 2.65
N THR A 90 -7.21 -13.37 2.36
CA THR A 90 -6.86 -12.89 1.02
C THR A 90 -5.35 -12.93 0.84
N TYR A 91 -4.92 -13.23 -0.36
CA TYR A 91 -3.52 -13.26 -0.77
C TYR A 91 -3.38 -12.62 -2.15
N ALA A 92 -2.34 -11.81 -2.35
CA ALA A 92 -1.96 -11.30 -3.65
C ALA A 92 -0.44 -11.13 -3.72
N SER A 93 0.18 -11.59 -4.80
CA SER A 93 1.59 -11.30 -5.03
C SER A 93 1.78 -9.89 -5.58
N GLY A 94 2.85 -9.26 -5.13
CA GLY A 94 3.18 -7.88 -5.41
C GLY A 94 4.60 -7.68 -5.91
N VAL A 95 4.81 -6.53 -6.53
CA VAL A 95 6.12 -6.00 -6.88
C VAL A 95 6.24 -4.57 -6.36
N GLN A 96 7.35 -4.28 -5.69
CA GLN A 96 7.75 -2.94 -5.33
C GLN A 96 8.52 -2.30 -6.48
N PHE A 97 8.18 -1.06 -6.80
CA PHE A 97 8.90 -0.20 -7.71
C PHE A 97 9.54 0.96 -6.94
N VAL A 98 10.72 1.40 -7.39
CA VAL A 98 11.39 2.61 -6.93
C VAL A 98 11.65 3.54 -8.11
N GLY A 99 11.43 4.83 -7.92
CA GLY A 99 11.62 5.85 -8.96
C GLY A 99 12.82 6.74 -8.68
N THR A 100 13.97 6.16 -8.30
CA THR A 100 15.19 6.90 -7.95
C THR A 100 15.71 7.80 -9.07
N SER A 101 15.48 7.41 -10.33
CA SER A 101 15.82 8.16 -11.54
C SER A 101 14.61 8.83 -12.20
N VAL A 102 13.41 8.75 -11.59
CA VAL A 102 12.20 9.34 -12.16
C VAL A 102 12.20 10.82 -11.82
N GLU A 103 12.24 11.64 -12.87
CA GLU A 103 12.11 13.09 -12.76
C GLU A 103 10.64 13.49 -12.67
N GLY A 104 10.33 14.31 -11.68
CA GLY A 104 9.00 14.86 -11.51
C GLY A 104 8.72 15.95 -12.53
N ARG A 105 7.45 16.09 -12.92
CA ARG A 105 7.01 17.19 -13.76
C ARG A 105 5.67 17.72 -13.26
N PRO A 106 5.61 18.99 -12.77
CA PRO A 106 4.34 19.61 -12.43
C PRO A 106 3.38 19.63 -13.61
N ASP A 107 2.09 19.62 -13.32
CA ASP A 107 1.04 19.72 -14.32
C ASP A 107 0.14 20.91 -14.01
N PRO A 108 0.01 21.90 -14.92
CA PRO A 108 -0.80 23.09 -14.67
C PRO A 108 -2.30 22.82 -14.48
N GLU A 109 -2.82 21.69 -14.94
CA GLU A 109 -4.22 21.29 -14.71
C GLU A 109 -4.39 20.47 -13.42
N ALA A 110 -3.29 20.02 -12.79
CA ALA A 110 -3.37 19.25 -11.56
C ALA A 110 -3.51 20.18 -10.36
N GLU A 111 -4.68 20.16 -9.74
CA GLU A 111 -4.98 20.94 -8.55
C GLU A 111 -4.75 20.12 -7.27
N PRO A 112 -4.28 20.74 -6.17
CA PRO A 112 -4.25 20.10 -4.86
C PRO A 112 -5.67 19.77 -4.38
N LEU A 113 -5.86 18.54 -3.90
CA LEU A 113 -7.12 18.12 -3.29
C LEU A 113 -7.02 18.17 -1.77
N GLY A 114 -8.04 18.75 -1.14
CA GLY A 114 -8.15 18.91 0.32
C GLY A 114 -9.40 18.26 0.91
N LEU A 115 -9.68 18.54 2.18
CA LEU A 115 -10.86 18.00 2.89
C LEU A 115 -12.18 18.37 2.21
N ASP A 116 -12.24 19.56 1.60
CA ASP A 116 -13.43 20.03 0.87
C ASP A 116 -13.70 19.21 -0.40
N ASP A 117 -12.69 18.56 -0.97
CA ASP A 117 -12.80 17.68 -2.14
C ASP A 117 -13.15 16.23 -1.78
N LEU A 118 -13.18 15.88 -0.49
CA LEU A 118 -13.37 14.50 -0.04
C LEU A 118 -14.63 13.82 -0.63
N PRO A 119 -15.79 14.49 -0.76
CA PRO A 119 -16.95 13.91 -1.43
C PRO A 119 -16.66 13.48 -2.87
N ASP A 120 -15.98 14.32 -3.66
CA ASP A 120 -15.63 14.04 -5.06
C ASP A 120 -14.57 12.93 -5.16
N MET A 121 -13.60 12.92 -4.23
CA MET A 121 -12.59 11.87 -4.15
C MET A 121 -13.24 10.51 -3.85
N LEU A 122 -14.14 10.44 -2.87
CA LEU A 122 -14.84 9.20 -2.51
C LEU A 122 -15.75 8.72 -3.66
N ASP A 123 -16.42 9.63 -4.35
CA ASP A 123 -17.21 9.32 -5.54
C ASP A 123 -16.34 8.74 -6.67
N LEU A 124 -15.19 9.36 -6.97
CA LEU A 124 -14.24 8.82 -7.95
C LEU A 124 -13.67 7.44 -7.52
N ILE A 125 -13.34 7.26 -6.24
CA ILE A 125 -12.92 5.98 -5.67
C ILE A 125 -13.99 4.91 -5.87
N ALA A 126 -15.26 5.22 -5.62
CA ALA A 126 -16.35 4.26 -5.76
C ALA A 126 -16.48 3.75 -7.20
N ARG A 127 -16.29 4.64 -8.19
CA ARG A 127 -16.33 4.30 -9.63
C ARG A 127 -15.09 3.57 -10.13
N THR A 128 -13.91 3.86 -9.58
CA THR A 128 -12.63 3.37 -10.14
C THR A 128 -11.97 2.26 -9.34
N ARG A 129 -12.27 2.15 -8.04
CA ARG A 129 -11.78 1.14 -7.09
C ARG A 129 -10.26 0.90 -7.16
N PRO A 130 -9.41 1.93 -6.99
CA PRO A 130 -7.96 1.79 -7.18
C PRO A 130 -7.21 1.15 -6.01
N GLY A 131 -7.90 0.88 -4.91
CA GLY A 131 -7.29 0.50 -3.65
C GLY A 131 -8.17 0.92 -2.47
N PRO A 132 -7.80 0.54 -1.24
CA PRO A 132 -8.39 1.11 -0.05
C PRO A 132 -8.22 2.64 -0.03
N PHE A 133 -9.32 3.34 0.11
CA PHE A 133 -9.38 4.77 0.39
C PHE A 133 -10.61 5.01 1.27
N LEU A 134 -10.37 5.61 2.43
CA LEU A 134 -11.30 5.80 3.54
C LEU A 134 -11.40 7.31 3.84
N PRO A 135 -12.38 7.75 4.66
CA PRO A 135 -12.64 9.18 4.88
C PRO A 135 -11.41 9.99 5.32
N ARG A 136 -10.49 9.39 6.07
CA ARG A 136 -9.27 10.06 6.56
C ARG A 136 -8.00 9.61 5.84
N THR A 137 -8.09 8.83 4.76
CA THR A 137 -6.92 8.46 3.94
C THR A 137 -6.20 9.68 3.37
N ILE A 138 -6.93 10.78 3.15
CA ILE A 138 -6.37 12.06 2.71
C ILE A 138 -5.34 12.64 3.69
N GLU A 139 -5.41 12.30 4.98
CA GLU A 139 -4.44 12.76 6.00
C GLU A 139 -3.05 12.12 5.84
N MET A 140 -2.92 11.07 5.04
CA MET A 140 -1.65 10.35 4.84
C MET A 140 -0.65 11.11 3.97
N GLY A 141 -1.07 12.12 3.21
CA GLY A 141 -0.18 12.88 2.35
C GLY A 141 -0.90 13.72 1.32
N ARG A 142 -0.17 14.20 0.31
CA ARG A 142 -0.75 15.10 -0.70
C ARG A 142 -1.50 14.32 -1.78
N TYR A 143 -2.58 14.92 -2.26
CA TYR A 143 -3.37 14.42 -3.39
C TYR A 143 -3.48 15.51 -4.45
N LEU A 144 -3.46 15.09 -5.71
CA LEU A 144 -3.65 15.93 -6.88
C LEU A 144 -4.80 15.38 -7.73
N GLY A 145 -5.62 16.28 -8.26
CA GLY A 145 -6.78 15.97 -9.07
C GLY A 145 -6.76 16.67 -10.41
N ILE A 146 -7.46 16.10 -11.40
CA ILE A 146 -7.76 16.77 -12.66
C ILE A 146 -9.28 16.73 -12.85
N ARG A 147 -9.87 17.90 -13.13
CA ARG A 147 -11.31 18.05 -13.38
C ARG A 147 -11.63 18.21 -14.86
N ARG A 148 -12.83 17.76 -15.25
CA ARG A 148 -13.44 18.03 -16.56
C ARG A 148 -14.88 18.47 -16.32
N ASN A 149 -15.24 19.64 -16.84
CA ASN A 149 -16.56 20.25 -16.64
C ASN A 149 -16.98 20.31 -15.16
N GLY A 150 -16.03 20.63 -14.27
CA GLY A 150 -16.24 20.70 -12.81
C GLY A 150 -16.18 19.35 -12.08
N THR A 151 -16.27 18.21 -12.78
CA THR A 151 -16.20 16.88 -12.16
C THR A 151 -14.76 16.40 -12.00
N LEU A 152 -14.40 15.84 -10.84
CA LEU A 152 -13.13 15.15 -10.64
C LEU A 152 -13.09 13.84 -11.45
N VAL A 153 -12.19 13.76 -12.43
CA VAL A 153 -12.12 12.61 -13.36
C VAL A 153 -10.86 11.77 -13.21
N ALA A 154 -9.83 12.30 -12.57
CA ALA A 154 -8.61 11.56 -12.28
C ALA A 154 -7.95 12.12 -11.01
N MET A 155 -7.31 11.27 -10.23
CA MET A 155 -6.47 11.69 -9.12
C MET A 155 -5.31 10.73 -8.90
N ALA A 156 -4.29 11.23 -8.20
CA ALA A 156 -3.20 10.45 -7.63
C ALA A 156 -2.76 11.12 -6.33
N GLY A 157 -2.14 10.39 -5.44
CA GLY A 157 -1.59 10.98 -4.23
C GLY A 157 -0.55 10.13 -3.56
N GLU A 158 -0.36 10.43 -2.28
CA GLU A 158 0.67 9.86 -1.44
C GLU A 158 0.05 8.92 -0.39
N ARG A 159 0.81 7.93 0.05
CA ARG A 159 0.41 7.01 1.12
C ARG A 159 1.53 6.78 2.10
N VAL A 160 2.09 5.57 2.19
CA VAL A 160 3.12 5.25 3.19
C VAL A 160 4.31 6.20 3.05
N ARG A 161 4.69 6.87 4.15
CA ARG A 161 5.81 7.80 4.18
C ARG A 161 6.81 7.37 5.26
N VAL A 162 8.08 7.31 4.86
CA VAL A 162 9.21 6.95 5.73
C VAL A 162 10.35 7.93 5.46
N PRO A 163 11.36 8.07 6.33
CA PRO A 163 12.45 9.03 6.10
C PRO A 163 13.08 8.88 4.71
N GLY A 164 13.06 9.95 3.92
CA GLY A 164 13.61 10.01 2.56
C GLY A 164 12.75 9.36 1.46
N TRP A 165 11.58 8.79 1.77
CA TRP A 165 10.73 8.10 0.80
C TRP A 165 9.23 8.35 1.00
N ALA A 166 8.50 8.46 -0.11
CA ALA A 166 7.05 8.55 -0.10
C ALA A 166 6.43 7.60 -1.13
N GLU A 167 5.34 6.94 -0.74
CA GLU A 167 4.64 5.97 -1.59
C GLU A 167 3.61 6.67 -2.47
N ILE A 168 3.63 6.40 -3.78
CA ILE A 168 2.57 6.83 -4.70
C ILE A 168 1.36 5.91 -4.56
N SER A 169 0.17 6.48 -4.47
CA SER A 169 -1.07 5.76 -4.30
C SER A 169 -2.27 6.43 -4.98
N ALA A 170 -3.44 5.78 -4.87
CA ALA A 170 -4.74 6.24 -5.35
C ALA A 170 -4.78 6.69 -6.82
N VAL A 171 -3.86 6.20 -7.65
CA VAL A 171 -3.80 6.56 -9.07
C VAL A 171 -5.01 5.97 -9.78
N CYS A 172 -5.94 6.84 -10.17
CA CYS A 172 -7.15 6.42 -10.85
C CYS A 172 -7.61 7.44 -11.88
N THR A 173 -8.32 6.94 -12.87
CA THR A 173 -8.95 7.74 -13.92
C THR A 173 -10.29 7.12 -14.25
N ASP A 174 -11.32 7.95 -14.24
CA ASP A 174 -12.68 7.60 -14.58
C ASP A 174 -12.75 7.02 -16.00
N ALA A 175 -13.61 6.01 -16.20
CA ALA A 175 -13.59 5.18 -17.41
C ALA A 175 -13.69 5.99 -18.73
N PRO A 176 -14.56 7.01 -18.87
CA PRO A 176 -14.66 7.82 -20.08
C PRO A 176 -13.42 8.66 -20.40
N HIS A 177 -12.53 8.86 -19.42
CA HIS A 177 -11.37 9.76 -19.52
C HIS A 177 -10.03 9.00 -19.62
N ARG A 178 -10.08 7.66 -19.73
CA ARG A 178 -8.88 6.82 -19.91
C ARG A 178 -8.28 7.00 -21.31
N GLY A 179 -7.01 6.66 -21.45
CA GLY A 179 -6.28 6.80 -22.72
C GLY A 179 -5.77 8.21 -23.02
N ALA A 180 -6.17 9.22 -22.26
CA ALA A 180 -5.73 10.61 -22.41
C ALA A 180 -4.43 10.96 -21.65
N GLY A 181 -3.71 9.97 -21.12
CA GLY A 181 -2.45 10.18 -20.40
C GLY A 181 -2.56 10.80 -19.00
N LEU A 182 -3.77 10.93 -18.43
CA LEU A 182 -4.00 11.59 -17.13
C LEU A 182 -3.23 10.92 -15.97
N ALA A 183 -3.19 9.59 -15.93
CA ALA A 183 -2.43 8.87 -14.91
C ALA A 183 -0.93 9.21 -14.95
N THR A 184 -0.32 9.25 -16.14
CA THR A 184 1.08 9.65 -16.33
C THR A 184 1.32 11.06 -15.81
N ARG A 185 0.47 12.00 -16.21
CA ARG A 185 0.55 13.41 -15.82
C ARG A 185 0.51 13.56 -14.29
N LEU A 186 -0.48 12.94 -13.65
CA LEU A 186 -0.66 12.98 -12.21
C LEU A 186 0.48 12.30 -11.44
N VAL A 187 0.95 11.13 -11.89
CA VAL A 187 2.10 10.45 -11.27
C VAL A 187 3.35 11.34 -11.31
N LEU A 188 3.66 11.95 -12.46
CA LEU A 188 4.83 12.84 -12.57
C LEU A 188 4.68 14.11 -11.72
N ALA A 189 3.47 14.64 -11.58
CA ALA A 189 3.19 15.80 -10.72
C ALA A 189 3.35 15.44 -9.23
N VAL A 190 2.89 14.26 -8.81
CA VAL A 190 3.12 13.74 -7.45
C VAL A 190 4.62 13.55 -7.20
N VAL A 191 5.36 12.97 -8.16
CA VAL A 191 6.83 12.84 -8.04
C VAL A 191 7.50 14.20 -7.91
N ALA A 192 7.05 15.23 -8.64
CA ALA A 192 7.60 16.58 -8.50
C ALA A 192 7.42 17.11 -7.07
N GLY A 193 6.24 16.90 -6.48
CA GLY A 193 5.96 17.24 -5.09
C GLY A 193 6.86 16.51 -4.09
N MET A 194 7.12 15.22 -4.30
CA MET A 194 8.03 14.41 -3.46
C MET A 194 9.47 14.93 -3.56
N ARG A 195 9.97 15.18 -4.79
CA ARG A 195 11.34 15.67 -5.03
C ARG A 195 11.59 17.04 -4.40
N HIS A 196 10.60 17.94 -4.43
CA HIS A 196 10.70 19.24 -3.76
C HIS A 196 10.90 19.12 -2.24
N ARG A 197 10.55 17.97 -1.64
CA ARG A 197 10.75 17.69 -0.21
C ARG A 197 11.93 16.75 0.05
N ASP A 198 12.80 16.56 -0.94
CA ASP A 198 13.93 15.62 -0.90
C ASP A 198 13.50 14.16 -0.64
N GLU A 199 12.33 13.77 -1.16
CA GLU A 199 11.79 12.41 -1.02
C GLU A 199 11.85 11.65 -2.34
N LEU A 200 12.21 10.38 -2.25
CA LEU A 200 12.23 9.47 -3.38
C LEU A 200 10.89 8.73 -3.51
N PRO A 201 10.33 8.61 -4.73
CA PRO A 201 9.09 7.90 -4.94
C PRO A 201 9.31 6.39 -4.92
N PHE A 202 8.40 5.68 -4.27
CA PHE A 202 8.24 4.23 -4.44
C PHE A 202 6.76 3.87 -4.52
N LEU A 203 6.45 2.64 -4.91
CA LEU A 203 5.09 2.14 -4.94
C LEU A 203 5.04 0.62 -4.99
N HIS A 204 3.85 0.11 -4.76
CA HIS A 204 3.55 -1.30 -4.86
C HIS A 204 2.46 -1.57 -5.90
N VAL A 205 2.63 -2.62 -6.69
CA VAL A 205 1.65 -3.07 -7.67
C VAL A 205 1.40 -4.55 -7.48
N VAL A 206 0.14 -4.96 -7.43
CA VAL A 206 -0.21 -6.40 -7.52
C VAL A 206 0.23 -6.92 -8.88
N THR A 207 0.85 -8.10 -8.93
CA THR A 207 1.46 -8.64 -10.16
C THR A 207 0.45 -8.85 -11.29
N ALA A 208 -0.82 -9.07 -10.94
CA ALA A 208 -1.92 -9.18 -11.89
C ALA A 208 -2.28 -7.86 -12.62
N ASN A 209 -1.86 -6.70 -12.10
CA ASN A 209 -2.15 -5.40 -12.69
C ASN A 209 -1.11 -5.02 -13.77
N GLY A 210 -1.16 -5.75 -14.89
CA GLY A 210 -0.29 -5.53 -16.05
C GLY A 210 -0.32 -4.10 -16.60
N PRO A 211 -1.47 -3.42 -16.71
CA PRO A 211 -1.52 -2.02 -17.14
C PRO A 211 -0.72 -1.07 -16.25
N ALA A 212 -0.85 -1.18 -14.92
CA ALA A 212 -0.09 -0.33 -13.99
C ALA A 212 1.41 -0.65 -14.04
N ILE A 213 1.79 -1.93 -14.15
CA ILE A 213 3.19 -2.33 -14.33
C ILE A 213 3.81 -1.63 -15.55
N ARG A 214 3.15 -1.71 -16.71
CA ARG A 214 3.64 -1.07 -17.94
C ARG A 214 3.71 0.45 -17.82
N LEU A 215 2.72 1.07 -17.15
CA LEU A 215 2.74 2.50 -16.87
C LEU A 215 4.02 2.87 -16.10
N TYR A 216 4.26 2.26 -14.93
CA TYR A 216 5.39 2.64 -14.09
C TYR A 216 6.74 2.35 -14.76
N GLU A 217 6.88 1.23 -15.48
CA GLU A 217 8.08 0.96 -16.29
C GLU A 217 8.31 2.04 -17.36
N SER A 218 7.26 2.46 -18.07
CA SER A 218 7.37 3.50 -19.09
C SER A 218 7.75 4.87 -18.54
N LEU A 219 7.46 5.12 -17.25
CA LEU A 219 7.85 6.33 -16.54
C LEU A 219 9.26 6.26 -15.94
N GLY A 220 9.95 5.12 -16.10
CA GLY A 220 11.32 4.93 -15.59
C GLY A 220 11.41 4.41 -14.16
N PHE A 221 10.29 3.95 -13.56
CA PHE A 221 10.37 3.23 -12.29
C PHE A 221 11.02 1.86 -12.52
N THR A 222 11.85 1.45 -11.56
CA THR A 222 12.57 0.17 -11.60
C THR A 222 12.00 -0.78 -10.56
N ARG A 223 11.88 -2.07 -10.90
CA ARG A 223 11.47 -3.10 -9.95
C ARG A 223 12.56 -3.26 -8.89
N SER A 224 12.19 -3.16 -7.62
CA SER A 224 13.09 -3.34 -6.48
C SER A 224 13.01 -4.74 -5.88
N ARG A 225 11.83 -5.16 -5.42
CA ARG A 225 11.63 -6.48 -4.80
C ARG A 225 10.24 -7.05 -5.05
N ARG A 226 10.11 -8.36 -4.87
CA ARG A 226 8.82 -9.03 -4.75
C ARG A 226 8.41 -9.08 -3.28
N LEU A 227 7.12 -9.01 -3.05
CA LEU A 227 6.51 -9.12 -1.73
C LEU A 227 5.09 -9.65 -1.89
N ASP A 228 4.58 -10.33 -0.89
CA ASP A 228 3.17 -10.74 -0.87
C ASP A 228 2.36 -9.82 0.04
N PHE A 229 1.13 -9.58 -0.38
CA PHE A 229 0.09 -8.93 0.40
C PHE A 229 -0.83 -10.01 0.93
N ILE A 230 -0.98 -10.07 2.25
CA ILE A 230 -1.91 -10.98 2.91
C ILE A 230 -2.91 -10.18 3.71
N VAL A 231 -4.15 -10.65 3.77
CA VAL A 231 -5.11 -10.20 4.76
C VAL A 231 -5.31 -11.37 5.71
N VAL A 232 -5.12 -11.13 7.00
CA VAL A 232 -5.21 -12.16 8.04
C VAL A 232 -6.29 -11.80 9.06
N THR A 233 -6.88 -12.80 9.69
CA THR A 233 -7.83 -12.64 10.80
C THR A 233 -7.39 -13.49 11.99
N PRO A 234 -7.49 -12.97 13.23
CA PRO A 234 -7.02 -13.67 14.42
C PRO A 234 -7.88 -14.91 14.74
N PRO A 235 -7.36 -15.82 15.58
CA PRO A 235 -8.13 -16.96 16.10
C PRO A 235 -9.43 -16.51 16.79
N GLY A 236 -10.48 -17.33 16.72
CA GLY A 236 -11.76 -17.05 17.38
C GLY A 236 -12.70 -16.10 16.61
N ALA A 237 -12.30 -15.62 15.43
CA ALA A 237 -13.17 -14.89 14.52
C ALA A 237 -14.23 -15.82 13.88
N GLN A 238 -15.52 -15.60 14.16
CA GLN A 238 -16.57 -16.09 13.26
C GLN A 238 -16.44 -15.37 11.91
N ALA A 239 -16.66 -16.09 10.81
CA ALA A 239 -16.50 -15.55 9.47
C ALA A 239 -17.52 -14.44 9.21
N VAL A 240 -17.09 -13.18 9.27
CA VAL A 240 -17.91 -12.06 8.78
C VAL A 240 -17.83 -12.05 7.25
N PRO A 241 -18.95 -12.02 6.51
CA PRO A 241 -18.92 -11.94 5.06
C PRO A 241 -18.41 -10.56 4.62
N ASN A 242 -17.26 -10.58 3.93
CA ASN A 242 -16.87 -9.61 2.90
C ASN A 242 -16.68 -8.14 3.34
N VAL A 243 -15.52 -7.84 3.96
CA VAL A 243 -14.92 -6.51 3.81
C VAL A 243 -14.20 -6.53 2.46
N ALA A 244 -14.67 -5.70 1.52
CA ALA A 244 -14.06 -5.58 0.20
C ALA A 244 -12.60 -5.16 0.35
N ALA A 245 -11.68 -6.12 0.21
CA ALA A 245 -10.30 -5.84 -0.09
C ALA A 245 -10.30 -5.12 -1.44
N GLY A 246 -10.08 -3.80 -1.42
CA GLY A 246 -10.00 -2.95 -2.62
C GLY A 246 -8.79 -3.24 -3.52
N ALA A 247 -8.15 -4.40 -3.41
CA ALA A 247 -7.38 -4.92 -4.53
C ALA A 247 -8.37 -5.69 -5.40
N ALA A 248 -8.45 -5.36 -6.68
CA ALA A 248 -9.09 -6.23 -7.66
C ALA A 248 -8.36 -7.60 -7.65
N VAL A 249 -8.77 -8.47 -6.73
CA VAL A 249 -8.36 -9.86 -6.62
C VAL A 249 -9.54 -10.65 -7.14
N ASN A 250 -9.52 -10.89 -8.46
CA ASN A 250 -10.24 -12.05 -8.97
C ASN A 250 -9.75 -13.25 -8.15
N ARG A 251 -10.68 -13.96 -7.53
CA ARG A 251 -10.43 -15.21 -6.80
C ARG A 251 -9.79 -16.21 -7.77
N THR A 252 -8.47 -16.25 -7.84
CA THR A 252 -7.74 -17.35 -8.47
C THR A 252 -6.97 -18.07 -7.39
N GLY A 253 -7.26 -19.37 -7.26
CA GLY A 253 -6.75 -20.26 -6.23
C GLY A 253 -5.26 -20.52 -6.37
N VAL A 254 -4.43 -19.54 -6.00
CA VAL A 254 -3.01 -19.74 -5.80
C VAL A 254 -2.81 -20.13 -4.34
N ARG A 255 -2.32 -21.36 -4.15
CA ARG A 255 -2.05 -21.95 -2.85
C ARG A 255 -0.82 -21.27 -2.22
N PRO A 256 -0.83 -20.97 -0.90
CA PRO A 256 0.34 -20.44 -0.22
C PRO A 256 1.55 -21.40 -0.35
N PRO A 257 2.79 -20.88 -0.26
CA PRO A 257 3.98 -21.72 -0.26
C PRO A 257 3.95 -22.71 0.90
N ARG A 258 4.30 -23.97 0.63
CA ARG A 258 4.40 -25.02 1.65
C ARG A 258 5.61 -24.74 2.54
N THR A 259 5.46 -24.98 3.84
CA THR A 259 6.55 -25.05 4.80
C THR A 259 7.61 -26.06 4.32
N PRO A 260 8.91 -25.77 4.42
CA PRO A 260 9.94 -26.78 4.22
C PRO A 260 9.71 -27.89 5.25
N THR A 261 9.40 -29.09 4.78
CA THR A 261 9.41 -30.29 5.61
C THR A 261 10.85 -30.58 6.03
N ASP A 262 11.07 -30.86 7.31
CA ASP A 262 12.35 -31.33 7.84
C ASP A 262 12.92 -32.47 6.97
N PRO A 263 14.27 -32.57 6.84
CA PRO A 263 14.87 -33.70 6.16
C PRO A 263 14.54 -34.99 6.93
N PRO A 264 14.29 -36.12 6.24
CA PRO A 264 14.07 -37.38 6.93
C PRO A 264 15.36 -37.77 7.66
N GLY A 265 15.27 -37.88 8.98
CA GLY A 265 16.34 -38.42 9.80
C GLY A 265 16.51 -39.91 9.54
N ARG A 266 17.67 -40.30 9.02
CA ARG A 266 18.62 -41.30 9.56
C ARG A 266 19.77 -41.50 8.58
#